data_AF-A0A2W6D380-F1
#
_entry.id   AF-A0A2W6D380-F1
#
_cell.length_a   1.000
_cell.length_b   1.000
_cell.length_c   1.000
_cell.angle_alpha   90.00
_cell.angle_beta   90.00
_cell.angle_gamma   90.00
#
_symmetry.space_group_name_H-M   'P 1'
#
loop_
_entity.id
_entity.type
_entity.pdbx_description
1 polymer ?
#
loop_
_entity_poly.entity_id
_entity_poly.type
_entity_poly.pdbx_seq_one_letter_code
_entity_poly.pdbx_strand_id
1 'polypeptide(L)'
;MSSTSCPRGATPTLSIRSFVAERVFMERGIERVLEGFLAECRQEAVTIDPRLGNLVDELQATVGSGGKRLRPRLLLWGYRAGGSTVDEPVMRAAASLELLHTFALIQDDVMDQSATRRGRPASHVTLAAEASRDAARFGESAAILLGDL
;
A
#
# COMPACT_ATOMS: atom_id res chain seq x y z
N MET A 1 28.02 17.86 32.52
CA MET A 1 27.22 16.61 32.54
C MET A 1 25.86 16.96 33.11
N SER A 2 24.96 17.49 32.27
CA SER A 2 23.61 17.90 32.70
C SER A 2 22.63 16.81 32.30
N SER A 3 21.98 16.23 33.31
CA SER A 3 20.98 15.18 33.22
C SER A 3 19.63 15.78 32.85
N THR A 4 19.22 15.61 31.59
CA THR A 4 17.86 15.93 31.13
C THR A 4 16.94 14.81 31.61
N SER A 5 16.22 15.06 32.71
CA SER A 5 15.16 14.17 33.19
C SER A 5 13.98 14.18 32.21
N CYS A 6 13.75 13.07 31.52
CA CYS A 6 12.56 12.85 30.72
C CYS A 6 11.33 12.90 31.64
N PRO A 7 10.34 13.79 31.41
CA PRO A 7 9.13 13.80 32.22
C PRO A 7 8.35 12.52 31.93
N ARG A 8 8.18 11.68 32.96
CA ARG A 8 7.27 10.53 32.93
C ARG A 8 5.83 11.06 32.90
N GLY A 9 5.37 11.43 31.71
CA GLY A 9 3.97 11.70 31.44
C GLY A 9 3.13 10.48 31.80
N ALA A 10 1.99 10.71 32.45
CA ALA A 10 1.04 9.68 32.84
C ALA A 10 0.83 8.69 31.68
N THR A 11 1.07 7.40 31.92
CA THR A 11 0.76 6.35 30.95
C THR A 11 -0.74 6.42 30.68
N PRO A 12 -1.18 6.75 29.45
CA PRO A 12 -2.59 6.74 29.14
C PRO A 12 -3.10 5.32 29.33
N THR A 13 -4.12 5.14 30.16
CA THR A 13 -4.76 3.84 30.37
C THR A 13 -5.36 3.39 29.04
N LEU A 14 -4.66 2.53 28.32
CA LEU A 14 -5.10 1.98 27.04
C LEU A 14 -6.28 1.05 27.31
N SER A 15 -7.49 1.57 27.16
CA SER A 15 -8.69 0.76 27.11
C SER A 15 -8.74 -0.02 25.79
N ILE A 16 -9.41 -1.18 25.77
CA ILE A 16 -9.66 -1.93 24.54
C ILE A 16 -10.36 -1.03 23.49
N ARG A 17 -11.28 -0.16 23.94
CA ARG A 17 -11.99 0.78 23.07
C ARG A 17 -11.05 1.80 22.42
N SER A 18 -10.14 2.40 23.18
CA SER A 18 -9.15 3.35 22.63
C SER A 18 -8.19 2.68 21.67
N PHE A 19 -7.76 1.44 21.96
CA PHE A 19 -6.91 0.68 21.04
C PHE A 19 -7.60 0.37 19.71
N VAL A 20 -8.87 -0.06 19.76
CA VAL A 20 -9.67 -0.34 18.55
C VAL A 20 -9.91 0.95 17.75
N ALA A 21 -10.29 2.05 18.41
CA ALA A 21 -10.52 3.33 17.75
C ALA A 21 -9.26 3.84 17.05
N GLU A 22 -8.11 3.72 17.72
CA GLU A 22 -6.84 4.14 17.16
C GLU A 22 -6.42 3.28 15.97
N ARG A 23 -6.59 1.96 16.07
CA ARG A 23 -6.36 1.06 14.94
C ARG A 23 -7.18 1.48 13.71
N VAL A 24 -8.46 1.76 13.90
CA VAL A 24 -9.36 2.20 12.81
C VAL A 24 -8.92 3.55 12.24
N PHE A 25 -8.48 4.47 13.10
CA PHE A 25 -7.93 5.76 12.66
C PHE A 25 -6.69 5.58 11.78
N MET A 26 -5.74 4.74 12.21
CA MET A 26 -4.53 4.44 11.44
C MET A 26 -4.85 3.77 10.10
N GLU A 27 -5.72 2.74 10.11
CA GLU A 27 -6.11 2.00 8.90
C GLU A 27 -6.75 2.94 7.86
N ARG A 28 -7.72 3.78 8.27
CA ARG A 28 -8.33 4.79 7.40
C ARG A 28 -7.36 5.87 6.93
N GLY A 29 -6.40 6.22 7.78
CA GLY A 29 -5.35 7.18 7.43
C GLY A 29 -4.46 6.66 6.32
N ILE A 30 -4.04 5.40 6.40
CA ILE A 30 -3.25 4.71 5.37
C ILE A 30 -4.05 4.61 4.07
N GLU A 31 -5.31 4.17 4.14
CA GLU A 31 -6.19 4.07 2.97
C GLU A 31 -6.32 5.41 2.26
N ARG A 32 -6.60 6.49 2.99
CA ARG A 32 -6.73 7.83 2.42
C ARG A 32 -5.44 8.29 1.72
N VAL A 33 -4.28 8.02 2.32
CA VAL A 33 -2.99 8.40 1.71
C VAL A 33 -2.75 7.60 0.43
N LEU A 34 -3.01 6.29 0.44
CA LEU A 34 -2.86 5.44 -0.75
C LEU A 34 -3.82 5.84 -1.87
N GLU A 35 -5.09 6.06 -1.55
CA GLU A 35 -6.11 6.48 -2.51
C GLU A 35 -5.75 7.84 -3.14
N GLY A 36 -5.35 8.82 -2.32
CA GLY A 36 -4.92 10.13 -2.81
C GLY A 36 -3.71 10.04 -3.72
N PHE A 37 -2.66 9.35 -3.28
CA PHE A 37 -1.43 9.19 -4.05
C PHE A 37 -1.69 8.48 -5.40
N LEU A 38 -2.42 7.36 -5.39
CA LEU A 38 -2.69 6.61 -6.61
C LEU A 38 -3.63 7.37 -7.56
N ALA A 39 -4.55 8.19 -7.03
CA ALA A 39 -5.39 9.06 -7.86
C ALA A 39 -4.57 10.14 -8.56
N GLU A 40 -3.59 10.74 -7.87
CA GLU A 40 -2.63 11.69 -8.47
C GLU A 40 -1.79 11.01 -9.56
N CYS A 41 -1.20 9.85 -9.28
CA CYS A 41 -0.45 9.06 -10.26
C CYS A 41 -1.30 8.72 -11.49
N ARG A 42 -2.56 8.34 -11.29
CA ARG A 42 -3.49 8.05 -12.40
C ARG A 42 -3.71 9.29 -13.26
N GLN A 43 -3.93 10.44 -12.63
CA GLN A 43 -4.17 11.70 -13.34
C GLN A 43 -2.96 12.12 -14.17
N GLU A 44 -1.75 11.92 -13.66
CA GLU A 44 -0.50 12.15 -14.41
C GLU A 44 -0.34 11.16 -15.56
N ALA A 45 -0.53 9.87 -15.30
CA ALA A 45 -0.38 8.80 -16.28
C ALA A 45 -1.26 9.01 -17.53
N VAL A 46 -2.52 9.38 -17.35
CA VAL A 46 -3.45 9.60 -18.49
C VAL A 46 -3.11 10.84 -19.32
N THR A 47 -2.31 11.77 -18.79
CA THR A 47 -1.78 12.90 -19.61
C THR A 47 -0.68 12.46 -20.56
N ILE A 48 0.03 11.38 -20.22
CA ILE A 48 1.11 10.81 -21.04
C ILE A 48 0.51 9.90 -22.12
N ASP A 49 -0.29 8.92 -21.72
CA ASP A 49 -1.06 8.04 -22.61
C ASP A 49 -2.31 7.54 -21.88
N PRO A 50 -3.53 7.66 -22.44
CA PRO A 50 -4.76 7.18 -21.82
C PRO A 50 -4.71 5.72 -21.38
N ARG A 51 -3.94 4.86 -22.06
CA ARG A 51 -3.79 3.44 -21.73
C ARG A 51 -3.06 3.19 -20.41
N LEU A 52 -2.20 4.11 -19.98
CA LEU A 52 -1.54 4.01 -18.68
C LEU A 52 -2.54 4.14 -17.52
N GLY A 53 -3.72 4.70 -17.76
CA GLY A 53 -4.82 4.71 -16.79
C GLY A 53 -5.19 3.30 -16.31
N ASN A 54 -5.26 2.33 -17.23
CA ASN A 54 -5.59 0.95 -16.90
C ASN A 54 -4.55 0.30 -15.98
N LEU A 55 -3.28 0.63 -16.19
CA LEU A 55 -2.17 0.12 -15.39
C LEU A 55 -2.30 0.60 -13.93
N VAL A 56 -2.55 1.89 -13.75
CA VAL A 56 -2.78 2.46 -12.40
C VAL A 56 -4.09 1.96 -11.79
N ASP A 57 -5.14 1.75 -12.60
CA ASP A 57 -6.42 1.18 -12.16
C ASP A 57 -6.23 -0.26 -11.62
N GLU A 58 -5.38 -1.07 -12.25
CA GLU A 58 -5.02 -2.40 -11.74
C GLU A 58 -4.16 -2.31 -10.47
N LEU A 59 -3.26 -1.33 -10.35
CA LEU A 59 -2.53 -1.09 -9.09
C LEU A 59 -3.50 -0.76 -7.95
N GLN A 60 -4.43 0.17 -8.20
CA GLN A 60 -5.47 0.56 -7.26
C GLN A 60 -6.33 -0.63 -6.85
N ALA A 61 -6.74 -1.47 -7.81
CA ALA A 61 -7.50 -2.69 -7.51
C ALA A 61 -6.68 -3.69 -6.68
N THR A 62 -5.40 -3.84 -6.96
CA THR A 62 -4.51 -4.75 -6.23
C THR A 62 -4.26 -4.27 -4.80
N VAL A 63 -3.93 -2.99 -4.62
CA VAL A 63 -3.78 -2.35 -3.30
C VAL A 63 -5.11 -2.41 -2.54
N GLY A 64 -6.23 -2.12 -3.20
CA GLY A 64 -7.58 -2.09 -2.65
C GLY A 64 -8.17 -3.47 -2.33
N SER A 65 -7.67 -4.54 -2.96
CA SER A 65 -8.05 -5.94 -2.66
C SER A 65 -7.72 -6.37 -1.22
N GLY A 66 -7.04 -5.50 -0.48
CA GLY A 66 -7.00 -5.52 0.97
C GLY A 66 -5.71 -6.11 1.52
N GLY A 67 -5.84 -6.90 2.59
CA GLY A 67 -4.73 -7.41 3.38
C GLY A 67 -4.83 -6.93 4.83
N LYS A 68 -4.09 -7.56 5.75
CA LYS A 68 -4.16 -7.23 7.18
C LYS A 68 -3.49 -5.88 7.51
N ARG A 69 -2.91 -5.20 6.51
CA ARG A 69 -2.07 -3.99 6.64
C ARG A 69 -1.08 -4.09 7.79
N LEU A 70 -0.47 -5.28 7.93
CA LEU A 70 0.36 -5.59 9.10
C LEU A 70 1.62 -4.71 9.14
N ARG A 71 2.28 -4.52 7.99
CA ARG A 71 3.53 -3.73 7.90
C ARG A 71 3.31 -2.25 8.24
N PRO A 72 2.34 -1.54 7.62
CA PRO A 72 2.02 -0.16 8.01
C PRO A 72 1.67 -0.03 9.49
N ARG A 73 0.87 -0.96 10.02
CA ARG A 73 0.46 -0.95 11.43
C ARG A 73 1.64 -1.12 12.38
N LEU A 74 2.55 -2.06 12.10
CA LEU A 74 3.74 -2.27 12.92
C LEU A 74 4.61 -1.02 12.97
N LEU A 75 4.77 -0.32 11.84
CA LEU A 75 5.49 0.95 11.80
C LEU A 75 4.81 2.00 12.70
N LEU A 76 3.50 2.21 12.54
CA LEU A 76 2.78 3.23 13.30
C LEU A 76 2.75 2.96 14.80
N TRP A 77 2.56 1.69 15.20
CA TRP A 77 2.62 1.30 16.60
C TRP A 77 4.02 1.43 17.19
N GLY A 78 5.06 1.09 16.43
CA GLY A 78 6.45 1.31 16.83
C GLY A 78 6.77 2.80 17.01
N TYR A 79 6.33 3.64 16.08
CA TYR A 79 6.48 5.09 16.13
C TYR A 79 5.80 5.68 17.38
N ARG A 80 4.57 5.26 17.66
CA ARG A 80 3.84 5.66 18.87
C ARG A 80 4.49 5.15 20.16
N ALA A 81 4.98 3.92 20.18
CA ALA A 81 5.69 3.37 21.33
C ALA A 81 6.97 4.17 21.67
N GLY A 82 7.56 4.85 20.68
CA GLY A 82 8.64 5.82 20.87
C GLY A 82 8.23 7.15 21.54
N GLY A 83 6.94 7.35 21.84
CA GLY A 83 6.41 8.56 22.47
C GLY A 83 5.95 9.65 21.49
N SER A 84 5.94 9.36 20.19
CA SER A 84 5.52 10.30 19.15
C SER A 84 4.03 10.17 18.81
N THR A 85 3.42 11.26 18.37
CA THR A 85 2.03 11.28 17.88
C THR A 85 2.00 10.89 16.41
N VAL A 86 1.09 9.98 16.04
CA VAL A 86 0.88 9.62 14.62
C VAL A 86 0.27 10.80 13.87
N ASP A 87 1.06 11.38 12.97
CA ASP A 87 0.71 12.48 12.09
C ASP A 87 0.80 12.08 10.60
N GLU A 88 0.60 13.03 9.70
CA GLU A 88 0.56 12.75 8.26
C GLU A 88 1.88 12.24 7.67
N PRO A 89 3.07 12.80 8.00
CA PRO A 89 4.35 12.28 7.53
C PRO A 89 4.58 10.79 7.83
N VAL A 90 4.31 10.36 9.07
CA VAL A 90 4.46 8.94 9.42
C VAL A 90 3.37 8.08 8.77
N MET A 91 2.17 8.63 8.57
CA MET A 91 1.11 7.94 7.81
C MET A 91 1.53 7.68 6.35
N ARG A 92 2.22 8.65 5.72
CA ARG A 92 2.81 8.49 4.38
C ARG A 92 3.91 7.44 4.34
N ALA A 93 4.79 7.43 5.34
CA ALA A 93 5.81 6.38 5.47
C ALA A 93 5.18 4.99 5.67
N ALA A 94 4.08 4.90 6.43
CA ALA A 94 3.34 3.66 6.59
C ALA A 94 2.68 3.20 5.29
N ALA A 95 2.09 4.12 4.52
CA ALA A 95 1.48 3.84 3.23
C ALA A 95 2.50 3.36 2.19
N SER A 96 3.71 3.96 2.14
CA SER A 96 4.75 3.52 1.21
C SER A 96 5.21 2.07 1.43
N LEU A 97 5.19 1.59 2.68
CA LEU A 97 5.45 0.17 2.97
C LEU A 97 4.39 -0.77 2.38
N GLU A 98 3.15 -0.31 2.26
CA GLU A 98 2.08 -1.11 1.65
C GLU A 98 2.23 -1.15 0.12
N LEU A 99 2.66 -0.05 -0.50
CA LEU A 99 3.03 -0.02 -1.93
C LEU A 99 4.21 -0.96 -2.21
N LEU A 100 5.28 -0.87 -1.40
CA LEU A 100 6.44 -1.76 -1.51
C LEU A 100 6.05 -3.23 -1.35
N HIS A 101 5.12 -3.53 -0.43
CA HIS A 101 4.62 -4.89 -0.29
C HIS A 101 3.82 -5.34 -1.52
N THR A 102 3.01 -4.44 -2.08
CA THR A 102 2.20 -4.73 -3.27
C THR A 102 3.08 -5.02 -4.48
N PHE A 103 4.12 -4.22 -4.70
CA PHE A 103 5.18 -4.50 -5.68
C PHE A 103 5.72 -5.92 -5.55
N ALA A 104 6.16 -6.30 -4.35
CA ALA A 104 6.72 -7.63 -4.12
C ALA A 104 5.72 -8.74 -4.45
N LEU A 105 4.44 -8.58 -4.11
CA LEU A 105 3.41 -9.57 -4.44
C LEU A 105 3.18 -9.73 -5.94
N ILE A 106 3.21 -8.63 -6.69
CA ILE A 106 3.03 -8.63 -8.15
C ILE A 106 4.21 -9.33 -8.82
N GLN A 107 5.44 -9.00 -8.42
CA GLN A 107 6.64 -9.67 -8.91
C GLN A 107 6.64 -11.16 -8.57
N ASP A 108 6.27 -11.52 -7.33
CA ASP A 108 6.12 -12.93 -6.91
C ASP A 108 5.09 -13.66 -7.78
N ASP A 109 3.94 -13.04 -8.07
CA ASP A 109 2.91 -13.66 -8.90
C ASP A 109 3.39 -13.94 -10.34
N VAL A 110 4.24 -13.07 -10.90
CA VAL A 110 4.87 -13.26 -12.21
C VAL A 110 5.95 -14.36 -12.15
N MET A 111 6.83 -14.31 -11.15
CA MET A 111 7.91 -15.29 -10.97
C MET A 111 7.35 -16.71 -10.73
N ASP A 112 6.30 -16.82 -9.93
CA ASP A 112 5.67 -18.10 -9.58
C ASP A 112 4.60 -18.54 -10.59
N GLN A 113 4.32 -17.73 -11.62
CA GLN A 113 3.27 -17.99 -12.61
C GLN A 113 1.89 -18.23 -11.94
N SER A 114 1.63 -17.47 -10.87
CA SER A 114 0.42 -17.61 -10.06
C SER A 114 -0.77 -16.96 -10.76
N ALA A 115 -1.73 -17.77 -11.22
CA ALA A 115 -2.91 -17.25 -11.92
C ALA A 115 -3.85 -16.40 -11.05
N THR A 116 -3.79 -16.55 -9.72
CA THR A 116 -4.71 -15.88 -8.79
C THR A 116 -4.02 -15.41 -7.51
N ARG A 117 -4.45 -14.26 -7.00
CA ARG A 117 -4.08 -13.70 -5.70
C ARG A 117 -5.32 -13.34 -4.91
N ARG A 118 -5.45 -13.90 -3.70
CA ARG A 118 -6.57 -13.61 -2.77
C ARG A 118 -7.95 -13.75 -3.41
N GLY A 119 -8.13 -14.76 -4.26
CA GLY A 119 -9.39 -15.05 -4.96
C GLY A 119 -9.69 -14.15 -6.16
N ARG A 120 -8.76 -13.26 -6.55
CA ARG A 120 -8.82 -12.48 -7.79
C ARG A 120 -7.76 -12.98 -8.78
N PRO A 121 -7.93 -12.76 -10.10
CA PRO A 121 -6.84 -12.93 -11.06
C PRO A 121 -5.60 -12.14 -10.62
N ALA A 122 -4.41 -12.69 -10.82
CA ALA A 122 -3.17 -11.94 -10.61
C ALA A 122 -3.03 -10.84 -11.68
N SER A 123 -2.26 -9.78 -11.39
CA SER A 123 -2.18 -8.61 -12.27
C SER A 123 -1.69 -8.94 -13.68
N HIS A 124 -0.75 -9.88 -13.84
CA HIS A 124 -0.32 -10.32 -15.17
C HIS A 124 -1.41 -11.04 -15.96
N VAL A 125 -2.35 -11.71 -15.29
CA VAL A 125 -3.53 -12.33 -15.91
C VAL A 125 -4.56 -11.26 -16.29
N THR A 126 -4.81 -10.28 -15.41
CA THR A 126 -5.73 -9.17 -15.70
C THR A 126 -5.25 -8.35 -16.89
N LEU A 127 -3.98 -7.95 -16.90
CA LEU A 127 -3.40 -7.09 -17.94
C LEU A 127 -3.24 -7.83 -19.28
N ALA A 128 -3.07 -9.16 -19.27
CA ALA A 128 -3.04 -9.95 -20.50
C ALA A 128 -4.30 -9.79 -21.35
N ALA A 129 -5.46 -9.52 -20.73
CA ALA A 129 -6.74 -9.35 -21.43
C ALA A 129 -6.78 -8.11 -22.34
N GLU A 130 -5.86 -7.16 -22.17
CA GLU A 130 -5.79 -5.95 -23.00
C GLU A 130 -5.05 -6.16 -24.33
N ALA A 131 -4.31 -7.26 -24.46
CA ALA A 131 -3.48 -7.53 -25.63
C ALA A 131 -4.21 -8.36 -26.69
N SER A 132 -4.05 -7.95 -27.96
CA SER A 132 -4.58 -8.69 -29.11
C SER A 132 -3.66 -9.82 -29.60
N ARG A 133 -2.38 -9.80 -29.21
CA ARG A 133 -1.36 -10.80 -29.57
C ARG A 133 -0.40 -11.00 -28.41
N ASP A 134 0.16 -12.20 -28.29
CA ASP A 134 1.11 -12.58 -27.24
C ASP A 134 0.65 -12.17 -25.83
N ALA A 135 -0.64 -12.37 -25.55
CA ALA A 135 -1.33 -11.83 -24.37
C ALA A 135 -0.64 -12.17 -23.05
N ALA A 136 -0.18 -13.41 -22.89
CA ALA A 136 0.55 -13.84 -21.69
C ALA A 136 1.83 -13.01 -21.48
N ARG A 137 2.67 -12.90 -22.53
CA ARG A 137 3.92 -12.14 -22.46
C ARG A 137 3.68 -10.64 -22.26
N PHE A 138 2.63 -10.10 -22.87
CA PHE A 138 2.22 -8.72 -22.64
C PHE A 138 1.83 -8.51 -21.18
N GLY A 139 0.97 -9.38 -20.64
CA GLY A 139 0.54 -9.32 -19.24
C GLY A 139 1.69 -9.41 -18.24
N GLU A 140 2.64 -10.33 -18.46
CA GLU A 140 3.86 -10.43 -17.65
C GLU A 140 4.69 -9.14 -17.72
N SER A 141 4.95 -8.63 -18.93
CA SER A 141 5.74 -7.40 -19.12
C SER A 141 5.06 -6.19 -18.48
N ALA A 142 3.74 -6.08 -18.64
CA ALA A 142 2.94 -5.01 -18.06
C ALA A 142 2.89 -5.10 -16.52
N ALA A 143 2.81 -6.31 -15.96
CA ALA A 143 2.85 -6.51 -14.51
C ALA A 143 4.24 -6.23 -13.91
N ILE A 144 5.32 -6.51 -14.63
CA ILE A 144 6.67 -6.11 -14.21
C ILE A 144 6.75 -4.57 -14.15
N LEU A 145 6.31 -3.88 -15.20
CA LEU A 145 6.29 -2.41 -15.24
C LEU A 145 5.33 -1.81 -14.19
N LEU A 146 4.21 -2.48 -13.91
CA LEU A 146 3.30 -2.12 -12.83
C LEU A 146 3.99 -2.14 -11.46
N GLY A 147 4.91 -3.08 -11.27
CA GLY A 147 5.69 -3.16 -10.05
C GLY A 147 6.71 -2.03 -9.90
N ASP A 148 7.22 -1.49 -11.01
CA ASP A 148 8.26 -0.45 -11.00
C ASP A 148 7.71 0.98 -10.84
N LEU A 149 6.40 1.16 -10.98
CA LEU A 149 5.66 2.43 -10.83
C LEU A 149 5.59 2.90 -9.37
#